data_AF-A0AAW1DCV1-F1
#
_entry.id   AF-A0AAW1DCV1-F1
#
_cell.length_a   1.000
_cell.length_b   1.000
_cell.length_c   1.000
_cell.angle_alpha   90.00
_cell.angle_beta   90.00
_cell.angle_gamma   90.00
#
_symmetry.space_group_name_H-M   'P 1'
#
loop_
_entity.id
_entity.type
_entity.pdbx_description
1 polymer ?
#
loop_
_entity_poly.entity_id
_entity_poly.type
_entity_poly.pdbx_seq_one_letter_code
_entity_poly.pdbx_strand_id
1 'polypeptide(L)'
;MHYSSICGSPKQALDRFAMKRYLDHKVGDLELPSNRRYVNYFAGLLSGSIRINSAPLYLTHVTVLGAPSFETGTCGCRAFIKVYEGLVPVYTSGIHTISRDTKQFTVTVQTPHERRGLQLRGDILIKCYHRHYCSEESSGTRCSSPIGSSSLASGEPPIQRELIFACQFHTCAVTDYTLSFTRQELDSACSDVRFPLDGAVELHFSGRADGSRLNPPAPTPAVPVDLTPDPVTRWDSYEHLDHPPPLSPDSDLTEDNNGMLGAIF
;
A
#
# COMPACT_ATOMS: atom_id res chain seq x y z
N MET A 1 -17.13 0.47 16.75
CA MET A 1 -16.58 -0.73 17.43
C MET A 1 -17.66 -1.42 18.28
N HIS A 2 -18.35 -2.40 17.69
CA HIS A 2 -19.41 -3.22 18.33
C HIS A 2 -18.89 -4.40 19.18
N TYR A 3 -17.61 -4.44 19.55
CA TYR A 3 -17.11 -5.36 20.60
C TYR A 3 -17.83 -5.15 21.95
N SER A 4 -18.48 -4.00 22.05
CA SER A 4 -19.01 -3.40 23.25
C SER A 4 -20.39 -3.89 23.66
N SER A 5 -21.22 -4.30 22.71
CA SER A 5 -22.61 -4.66 22.97
C SER A 5 -22.77 -6.08 23.54
N ILE A 6 -21.68 -6.83 23.72
CA ILE A 6 -21.68 -8.21 24.23
C ILE A 6 -21.51 -8.26 25.77
N CYS A 7 -21.29 -7.11 26.42
CA CYS A 7 -20.97 -7.02 27.84
C CYS A 7 -22.16 -6.44 28.62
N GLY A 8 -22.92 -7.30 29.30
CA GLY A 8 -24.18 -6.95 29.98
C GLY A 8 -24.05 -6.25 31.35
N SER A 9 -22.87 -5.79 31.78
CA SER A 9 -22.69 -5.16 33.10
C SER A 9 -22.14 -3.73 33.07
N PRO A 10 -22.55 -2.84 34.00
CA PRO A 10 -22.06 -1.44 34.09
C PRO A 10 -20.55 -1.30 34.28
N LYS A 11 -19.89 -2.23 34.98
CA LYS A 11 -18.43 -2.21 35.20
C LYS A 11 -17.66 -2.39 33.89
N GLN A 12 -18.11 -3.32 33.05
CA GLN A 12 -17.52 -3.53 31.72
C GLN A 12 -17.75 -2.34 30.77
N ALA A 13 -18.81 -1.56 30.97
CA ALA A 13 -19.04 -0.32 30.23
C ALA A 13 -18.06 0.78 30.63
N LEU A 14 -17.70 0.88 31.92
CA LEU A 14 -16.69 1.83 32.40
C LEU A 14 -15.28 1.45 31.91
N ASP A 15 -14.91 0.17 32.00
CA ASP A 15 -13.62 -0.33 31.50
C ASP A 15 -13.49 -0.04 30.00
N ARG A 16 -14.58 -0.20 29.23
CA ARG A 16 -14.62 0.17 27.81
C ARG A 16 -14.45 1.67 27.57
N PHE A 17 -15.13 2.49 28.35
CA PHE A 17 -14.98 3.94 28.21
C PHE A 17 -13.53 4.36 28.48
N ALA A 18 -12.92 3.79 29.52
CA ALA A 18 -11.52 4.00 29.85
C ALA A 18 -10.58 3.50 28.73
N MET A 19 -10.78 2.27 28.24
CA MET A 19 -9.99 1.70 27.14
C MET A 19 -10.14 2.50 25.86
N LYS A 20 -11.36 2.88 25.47
CA LYS A 20 -11.62 3.70 24.29
C LYS A 20 -10.91 5.05 24.41
N ARG A 21 -11.08 5.76 25.53
CA ARG A 21 -10.44 7.06 25.75
C ARG A 21 -8.92 6.96 25.77
N TYR A 22 -8.37 5.88 26.32
CA TYR A 22 -6.94 5.61 26.29
C TYR A 22 -6.43 5.39 24.86
N LEU A 23 -7.14 4.57 24.07
CA LEU A 23 -6.81 4.35 22.66
C LEU A 23 -6.91 5.63 21.83
N ASP A 24 -8.01 6.39 21.97
CA ASP A 24 -8.20 7.68 21.29
C ASP A 24 -7.05 8.65 21.66
N HIS A 25 -6.59 8.65 22.91
CA HIS A 25 -5.49 9.50 23.36
C HIS A 25 -4.09 9.02 22.90
N LYS A 26 -3.87 7.71 22.77
CA LYS A 26 -2.54 7.14 22.49
C LYS A 26 -2.31 6.86 21.01
N VAL A 27 -3.36 6.47 20.30
CA VAL A 27 -3.30 6.11 18.87
C VAL A 27 -3.76 7.28 18.00
N GLY A 28 -4.64 8.15 18.52
CA GLY A 28 -5.24 9.23 17.75
C GLY A 28 -6.23 8.73 16.71
N ASP A 29 -6.61 9.61 15.78
CA ASP A 29 -7.41 9.21 14.63
C ASP A 29 -6.58 8.36 13.67
N LEU A 30 -7.17 7.28 13.17
CA LEU A 30 -6.53 6.43 12.16
C LEU A 30 -6.48 7.19 10.83
N GLU A 31 -5.38 7.89 10.59
CA GLU A 31 -5.21 8.74 9.41
C GLU A 31 -5.20 7.95 8.10
N LEU A 32 -4.60 6.76 8.10
CA LEU A 32 -4.50 5.92 6.91
C LEU A 32 -5.80 5.14 6.65
N PRO A 33 -6.41 5.28 5.45
CA PRO A 33 -7.57 4.48 5.05
C PRO A 33 -7.41 2.97 5.26
N SER A 34 -6.23 2.40 5.01
CA SER A 34 -5.97 0.97 5.24
C SER A 34 -6.12 0.57 6.71
N ASN A 35 -5.69 1.39 7.66
CA ASN A 35 -5.85 1.10 9.09
C ASN A 35 -7.34 1.07 9.46
N ARG A 36 -8.12 2.03 8.96
CA ARG A 36 -9.58 2.06 9.15
C ARG A 36 -10.25 0.84 8.55
N ARG A 37 -9.81 0.40 7.37
CA ARG A 37 -10.29 -0.82 6.70
C ARG A 37 -10.06 -2.05 7.57
N TYR A 38 -8.88 -2.20 8.18
CA TYR A 38 -8.59 -3.33 9.07
C TYR A 38 -9.46 -3.34 10.33
N VAL A 39 -9.73 -2.18 10.92
CA VAL A 39 -10.69 -2.07 12.03
C VAL A 39 -12.09 -2.48 11.59
N ASN A 40 -12.50 -2.06 10.40
CA ASN A 40 -13.80 -2.44 9.83
C ASN A 40 -13.89 -3.93 9.52
N TYR A 41 -12.82 -4.55 9.00
CA TYR A 41 -12.76 -5.99 8.78
C TYR A 41 -12.92 -6.75 10.09
N PHE A 42 -12.16 -6.37 11.12
CA PHE A 42 -12.27 -7.00 12.42
C PHE A 42 -13.67 -6.84 13.03
N ALA A 43 -14.25 -5.64 12.97
CA ALA A 43 -15.62 -5.41 13.42
C ALA A 43 -16.66 -6.21 12.61
N GLY A 44 -16.44 -6.35 11.31
CA GLY A 44 -17.29 -7.10 10.41
C GLY A 44 -17.27 -8.62 10.69
N LEU A 45 -16.09 -9.16 10.97
CA LEU A 45 -15.91 -10.56 11.38
C LEU A 45 -16.60 -10.83 12.71
N LEU A 46 -16.45 -9.95 13.71
CA LEU A 46 -17.08 -10.09 15.02
C LEU A 46 -18.61 -9.98 14.97
N SER A 47 -19.13 -9.11 14.11
CA SER A 47 -20.58 -8.95 13.91
C SER A 47 -21.19 -10.02 13.01
N GLY A 48 -20.36 -10.85 12.35
CA GLY A 48 -20.80 -11.82 11.36
C GLY A 48 -21.26 -11.22 10.02
N SER A 49 -21.09 -9.90 9.83
CA SER A 49 -21.39 -9.24 8.55
C SER A 49 -20.35 -9.56 7.47
N ILE A 50 -19.11 -9.89 7.87
CA ILE A 50 -18.09 -10.45 6.98
C ILE A 50 -17.99 -11.95 7.23
N ARG A 51 -18.16 -12.73 6.16
CA ARG A 51 -17.89 -14.16 6.15
C ARG A 51 -16.46 -14.41 5.69
N ILE A 52 -15.75 -15.26 6.41
CA ILE A 52 -14.37 -15.62 6.07
C ILE A 52 -14.36 -16.33 4.71
N ASN A 53 -13.65 -15.73 3.75
CA ASN A 53 -13.27 -16.39 2.51
C ASN A 53 -11.95 -17.16 2.72
N SER A 54 -11.97 -18.46 2.45
CA SER A 54 -10.79 -19.35 2.48
C SER A 54 -10.40 -19.86 1.09
N ALA A 55 -11.13 -19.49 0.05
CA ALA A 55 -10.83 -19.88 -1.32
C ALA A 55 -9.56 -19.17 -1.83
N PRO A 56 -8.76 -19.82 -2.70
CA PRO A 56 -7.65 -19.15 -3.36
C PRO A 56 -8.17 -18.02 -4.26
N LEU A 57 -7.50 -16.87 -4.23
CA LEU A 57 -7.77 -15.74 -5.10
C LEU A 57 -6.59 -15.54 -6.05
N TYR A 58 -6.88 -15.42 -7.34
CA TYR A 58 -5.88 -15.14 -8.36
C TYR A 58 -6.11 -13.73 -8.89
N LEU A 59 -5.22 -12.79 -8.57
CA LEU A 59 -5.26 -11.42 -9.09
C LEU A 59 -4.90 -11.44 -10.57
N THR A 60 -5.85 -11.05 -11.42
CA THR A 60 -5.70 -11.09 -12.88
C THR A 60 -5.30 -9.73 -13.44
N HIS A 61 -5.93 -8.66 -12.98
CA HIS A 61 -5.69 -7.31 -13.48
C HIS A 61 -5.96 -6.28 -12.38
N VAL A 62 -5.23 -5.17 -12.45
CA VAL A 62 -5.45 -3.96 -11.66
C VAL A 62 -5.81 -2.83 -12.60
N THR A 63 -6.99 -2.23 -12.43
CA THR A 63 -7.42 -1.06 -13.21
C THR A 63 -7.34 0.17 -12.33
N VAL A 64 -6.73 1.24 -12.84
CA VAL A 64 -6.69 2.54 -12.18
C VAL A 64 -7.53 3.50 -13.02
N LEU A 65 -8.59 4.04 -12.43
CA LEU A 65 -9.49 5.01 -13.03
C LEU A 65 -8.91 6.43 -12.84
N GLY A 66 -8.94 7.20 -13.92
CA GLY A 66 -8.33 8.51 -14.04
C GLY A 66 -6.81 8.47 -14.27
N ALA A 67 -6.26 9.61 -14.71
CA ALA A 67 -4.82 9.78 -14.93
C ALA A 67 -4.18 10.54 -13.76
N PRO A 68 -3.32 9.90 -12.94
CA PRO A 68 -2.51 10.61 -11.96
C PRO A 68 -1.58 11.62 -12.64
N SER A 69 -1.41 12.80 -12.03
CA SER A 69 -0.60 13.90 -12.59
C SER A 69 0.66 14.14 -11.77
N PHE A 70 1.65 13.26 -11.94
CA PHE A 70 2.92 13.28 -11.19
C PHE A 70 4.12 13.74 -12.02
N GLU A 71 4.03 13.67 -13.35
CA GLU A 71 5.07 14.15 -14.25
C GLU A 71 5.14 15.69 -14.23
N THR A 72 6.35 16.25 -14.20
CA THR A 72 6.50 17.71 -14.19
C THR A 72 6.41 18.27 -15.61
N GLY A 73 5.64 19.34 -15.82
CA GLY A 73 5.52 20.00 -17.12
C GLY A 73 4.59 19.30 -18.13
N THR A 74 4.19 18.06 -17.86
CA THR A 74 3.07 17.40 -18.55
C THR A 74 1.99 17.03 -17.55
N CYS A 75 0.75 16.86 -17.99
CA CYS A 75 -0.28 16.31 -17.12
C CYS A 75 -0.33 14.80 -17.39
N GLY A 76 0.26 13.99 -16.51
CA GLY A 76 0.37 12.54 -16.69
C GLY A 76 1.32 11.91 -15.67
N CYS A 77 1.65 10.64 -15.85
CA CYS A 77 2.64 9.95 -15.03
C CYS A 77 3.23 8.73 -15.73
N ARG A 78 4.42 8.32 -15.30
CA ARG A 78 5.00 7.01 -15.60
C ARG A 78 4.80 6.10 -14.41
N ALA A 79 3.81 5.21 -14.46
CA ALA A 79 3.38 4.43 -13.29
C ALA A 79 3.82 2.97 -13.36
N PHE A 80 4.22 2.39 -12.24
CA PHE A 80 4.36 0.94 -12.09
C PHE A 80 3.75 0.47 -10.77
N ILE A 81 3.32 -0.79 -10.70
CA ILE A 81 2.66 -1.38 -9.54
C ILE A 81 3.55 -2.47 -8.95
N LYS A 82 3.64 -2.48 -7.61
CA LYS A 82 4.20 -3.58 -6.82
C LYS A 82 3.11 -4.20 -5.94
N VAL A 83 3.08 -5.52 -5.90
CA VAL A 83 2.20 -6.31 -5.03
C VAL A 83 3.06 -7.04 -4.02
N TYR A 84 2.64 -6.97 -2.76
CA TYR A 84 3.32 -7.51 -1.60
C TYR A 84 2.42 -8.49 -0.86
N GLU A 85 2.95 -9.64 -0.50
CA GLU A 85 2.33 -10.60 0.42
C GLU A 85 3.19 -10.67 1.67
N GLY A 86 2.63 -10.31 2.84
CA GLY A 86 3.41 -10.29 4.09
C GLY A 86 4.67 -9.42 4.02
N LEU A 87 4.58 -8.25 3.36
CA LEU A 87 5.68 -7.31 3.07
C LEU A 87 6.75 -7.81 2.09
N VAL A 88 6.63 -9.03 1.55
CA VAL A 88 7.53 -9.56 0.53
C VAL A 88 6.98 -9.23 -0.87
N PRO A 89 7.76 -8.62 -1.77
CA PRO A 89 7.29 -8.30 -3.12
C PRO A 89 7.11 -9.59 -3.93
N VAL A 90 5.87 -9.86 -4.34
CA VAL A 90 5.49 -11.04 -5.13
C VAL A 90 5.25 -10.73 -6.61
N TYR A 91 5.04 -9.45 -6.95
CA TYR A 91 4.90 -9.00 -8.34
C TYR A 91 5.32 -7.54 -8.51
N THR A 92 5.91 -7.24 -9.67
CA THR A 92 6.24 -5.88 -10.12
C THR A 92 5.89 -5.76 -11.60
N SER A 93 5.11 -4.75 -11.97
CA SER A 93 4.73 -4.50 -13.37
C SER A 93 5.84 -3.80 -14.15
N GLY A 94 5.65 -3.72 -15.48
CA GLY A 94 6.34 -2.72 -16.30
C GLY A 94 5.91 -1.28 -15.97
N ILE A 95 6.57 -0.32 -16.60
CA ILE A 95 6.28 1.11 -16.44
C ILE A 95 5.27 1.53 -17.53
N HIS A 96 4.12 2.04 -17.12
CA HIS A 96 3.05 2.52 -17.98
C HIS A 96 3.13 4.04 -18.15
N THR A 97 3.20 4.54 -19.37
CA THR A 97 3.25 5.99 -19.66
C THR A 97 1.86 6.55 -19.89
N ILE A 98 1.29 7.20 -18.88
CA ILE A 98 -0.10 7.64 -18.79
C ILE A 98 -0.20 9.12 -19.14
N SER A 99 -1.03 9.46 -20.11
CA SER A 99 -1.32 10.83 -20.53
C SER A 99 -2.54 11.42 -19.81
N ARG A 100 -2.71 12.75 -19.84
CA ARG A 100 -3.82 13.48 -19.20
C ARG A 100 -5.21 12.98 -19.56
N ASP A 101 -5.39 12.62 -20.82
CA ASP A 101 -6.67 12.20 -21.42
C ASP A 101 -6.98 10.72 -21.18
N THR A 102 -6.05 9.99 -20.56
CA THR A 102 -6.26 8.59 -20.18
C THR A 102 -7.35 8.51 -19.13
N LYS A 103 -8.51 7.94 -19.50
CA LYS A 103 -9.63 7.72 -18.58
C LYS A 103 -9.36 6.63 -17.56
N GLN A 104 -8.60 5.61 -17.94
CA GLN A 104 -8.15 4.55 -17.06
C GLN A 104 -6.99 3.79 -17.71
N PHE A 105 -6.17 3.13 -16.91
CA PHE A 105 -5.18 2.16 -17.40
C PHE A 105 -5.30 0.84 -16.64
N THR A 106 -4.98 -0.26 -17.32
CA THR A 106 -5.10 -1.61 -16.75
C THR A 106 -3.75 -2.31 -16.80
N VAL A 107 -3.28 -2.77 -15.64
CA VAL A 107 -2.09 -3.62 -15.51
C VAL A 107 -2.55 -5.06 -15.47
N THR A 108 -2.14 -5.83 -16.47
CA THR A 108 -2.40 -7.27 -16.53
C THR A 108 -1.35 -7.99 -15.69
N VAL A 109 -1.79 -8.67 -14.64
CA VAL A 109 -0.91 -9.40 -13.72
C VAL A 109 -0.64 -10.78 -14.29
N GLN A 110 0.44 -10.87 -15.07
CA GLN A 110 0.94 -12.12 -15.63
C GLN A 110 2.27 -12.47 -14.97
N THR A 111 2.39 -13.69 -14.46
CA THR A 111 3.69 -14.22 -14.03
C THR A 111 4.26 -15.12 -15.13
N PRO A 112 5.60 -15.23 -15.26
CA PRO A 112 6.22 -16.07 -16.29
C PRO A 112 5.75 -17.54 -16.27
N HIS A 113 5.38 -18.03 -15.08
CA HIS A 113 4.98 -19.41 -14.84
C HIS A 113 3.45 -19.62 -14.85
N GLU A 114 2.66 -18.55 -14.67
CA GLU A 114 1.20 -18.66 -14.53
C GLU A 114 0.47 -17.67 -15.44
N ARG A 115 -0.13 -18.19 -16.51
CA ARG A 115 -1.05 -17.43 -17.38
C ARG A 115 -2.41 -17.12 -16.72
N ARG A 116 -2.55 -17.33 -15.41
CA ARG A 116 -3.83 -17.49 -14.69
C ARG A 116 -4.10 -16.37 -13.67
N GLY A 117 -3.16 -15.43 -13.53
CA GLY A 117 -3.14 -14.42 -12.47
C GLY A 117 -2.25 -14.84 -11.31
N LEU A 118 -1.86 -13.87 -10.48
CA LEU A 118 -1.02 -14.07 -9.30
C LEU A 118 -1.86 -14.61 -8.15
N GLN A 119 -1.57 -15.82 -7.67
CA GLN A 119 -2.21 -16.35 -6.47
C GLN A 119 -1.82 -15.51 -5.25
N LEU A 120 -2.82 -15.06 -4.48
CA LEU A 120 -2.63 -14.24 -3.29
C LEU A 120 -3.31 -14.87 -2.08
N ARG A 121 -2.68 -14.76 -0.91
CA ARG A 121 -3.26 -15.21 0.36
C ARG A 121 -2.86 -14.30 1.52
N GLY A 122 -3.79 -14.12 2.46
CA GLY A 122 -3.54 -13.34 3.66
C GLY A 122 -3.64 -11.83 3.42
N ASP A 123 -2.69 -11.10 4.00
CA ASP A 123 -2.57 -9.65 3.96
C ASP A 123 -1.74 -9.20 2.75
N ILE A 124 -2.38 -8.41 1.90
CA ILE A 124 -1.84 -7.95 0.63
C ILE A 124 -1.70 -6.43 0.66
N LEU A 125 -0.53 -5.95 0.27
CA LEU A 125 -0.26 -4.53 0.08
C LEU A 125 0.05 -4.27 -1.40
N ILE A 126 -0.69 -3.33 -1.99
CA ILE A 126 -0.46 -2.88 -3.36
C ILE A 126 0.04 -1.44 -3.30
N LYS A 127 1.11 -1.15 -4.04
CA LYS A 127 1.66 0.19 -4.19
C LYS A 127 1.80 0.53 -5.65
N CYS A 128 1.39 1.74 -6.01
CA CYS A 128 1.65 2.33 -7.32
C CYS A 128 2.62 3.48 -7.18
N TYR A 129 3.65 3.49 -8.01
CA TYR A 129 4.72 4.48 -7.98
C TYR A 129 4.81 5.22 -9.30
N HIS A 130 5.08 6.51 -9.21
CA HIS A 130 5.57 7.31 -10.32
C HIS A 130 7.09 7.14 -10.43
N ARG A 131 7.58 6.89 -11.64
CA ARG A 131 9.00 6.86 -11.99
C ARG A 131 9.42 8.20 -12.58
N HIS A 132 10.32 8.90 -11.90
CA HIS A 132 10.93 10.13 -12.40
C HIS A 132 11.94 9.82 -13.51
N TYR A 133 12.07 10.72 -14.49
CA TYR A 133 13.21 10.67 -15.40
C TYR A 133 14.50 10.96 -14.63
N CYS A 134 15.45 10.04 -14.70
CA CYS A 134 16.82 10.37 -14.33
C CYS A 134 17.45 11.01 -15.56
N SER A 135 17.69 12.33 -15.53
CA SER A 135 18.53 12.97 -16.54
C SER A 135 19.93 12.39 -16.37
N GLU A 136 20.37 11.51 -17.27
CA GLU A 136 21.80 11.26 -17.39
C GLU A 136 22.45 12.60 -17.78
N GLU A 137 23.38 13.09 -16.98
CA GLU A 137 24.17 14.27 -17.31
C GLU A 137 25.00 14.00 -18.57
N SER A 138 24.41 14.22 -19.74
CA SER A 138 25.18 14.46 -20.96
C SER A 138 25.52 15.94 -21.04
N SER A 139 26.81 16.21 -20.91
CA SER A 139 27.54 17.41 -21.32
C SER A 139 27.45 18.65 -20.42
N GLY A 140 28.61 19.02 -19.89
CA GLY A 140 28.82 20.30 -19.23
C GLY A 140 28.42 21.45 -20.16
N THR A 141 27.41 22.21 -19.75
CA THR A 141 27.28 23.61 -20.10
C THR A 141 26.57 24.28 -18.93
N ARG A 142 27.32 25.12 -18.21
CA ARG A 142 26.73 26.08 -17.27
C ARG A 142 25.81 27.00 -18.06
N CYS A 143 24.52 26.94 -17.85
CA CYS A 143 23.60 27.99 -18.27
C CYS A 143 22.47 28.15 -17.26
N SER A 144 22.46 29.33 -16.67
CA SER A 144 21.53 29.88 -15.68
C SER A 144 20.15 30.13 -16.26
N SER A 145 19.08 29.76 -15.52
CA SER A 145 17.74 30.37 -15.59
C SER A 145 16.80 29.81 -14.49
N PRO A 146 15.72 30.52 -14.12
CA PRO A 146 15.46 30.88 -12.73
C PRO A 146 14.25 30.21 -12.07
N ILE A 147 14.37 30.04 -10.75
CA ILE A 147 13.31 30.07 -9.72
C ILE A 147 12.21 28.99 -9.82
N GLY A 148 12.26 28.01 -8.91
CA GLY A 148 11.04 27.31 -8.51
C GLY A 148 11.09 25.86 -8.00
N SER A 149 12.11 25.41 -7.26
CA SER A 149 11.92 24.34 -6.25
C SER A 149 13.14 24.22 -5.35
N SER A 150 12.94 24.47 -4.06
CA SER A 150 13.91 24.47 -2.97
C SER A 150 14.43 23.07 -2.61
N SER A 151 15.34 22.52 -3.41
CA SER A 151 16.06 21.27 -3.06
C SER A 151 17.55 21.32 -3.41
N LEU A 152 18.18 22.48 -3.24
CA LEU A 152 19.64 22.63 -3.37
C LEU A 152 20.24 22.94 -2.00
N ALA A 153 20.32 21.95 -1.10
CA ALA A 153 21.09 22.06 0.15
C ALA A 153 21.42 20.73 0.87
N SER A 154 20.93 19.57 0.44
CA SER A 154 21.31 18.29 1.02
C SER A 154 21.79 17.37 -0.10
N GLY A 155 22.96 16.74 0.05
CA GLY A 155 23.51 15.74 -0.87
C GLY A 155 22.70 14.44 -0.92
N GLU A 156 21.39 14.54 -0.80
CA GLU A 156 20.44 13.45 -0.95
C GLU A 156 20.34 13.10 -2.45
N PRO A 157 20.45 11.81 -2.80
CA PRO A 157 20.30 11.37 -4.18
C PRO A 157 18.92 11.79 -4.72
N PRO A 158 18.81 12.10 -6.03
CA PRO A 158 17.54 12.51 -6.61
C PRO A 158 16.47 11.44 -6.38
N ILE A 159 15.25 11.86 -6.03
CA ILE A 159 14.11 10.97 -5.84
C ILE A 159 13.77 10.31 -7.19
N GLN A 160 14.15 9.04 -7.36
CA GLN A 160 13.96 8.34 -8.64
C GLN A 160 12.55 7.75 -8.78
N ARG A 161 11.82 7.56 -7.68
CA ARG A 161 10.41 7.17 -7.67
C ARG A 161 9.65 7.85 -6.54
N GLU A 162 8.37 8.06 -6.76
CA GLU A 162 7.45 8.67 -5.81
C GLU A 162 6.19 7.80 -5.67
N LEU A 163 5.62 7.71 -4.46
CA LEU A 163 4.40 6.93 -4.24
C LEU A 163 3.17 7.71 -4.77
N ILE A 164 2.37 7.07 -5.63
CA ILE A 164 1.09 7.60 -6.11
C ILE A 164 -0.02 7.22 -5.11
N PHE A 165 -0.13 5.92 -4.82
CA PHE A 165 -1.07 5.41 -3.84
C PHE A 165 -0.55 4.10 -3.23
N ALA A 166 -1.05 3.79 -2.03
CA ALA A 166 -0.97 2.45 -1.47
C ALA A 166 -2.35 1.97 -1.01
N CYS A 167 -2.54 0.66 -0.96
CA CYS A 167 -3.75 0.06 -0.41
C CYS A 167 -3.43 -1.31 0.17
N GLN A 168 -3.84 -1.52 1.42
CA GLN A 168 -3.70 -2.80 2.09
C GLN A 168 -5.07 -3.45 2.33
N PHE A 169 -5.19 -4.73 2.05
CA PHE A 169 -6.42 -5.49 2.26
C PHE A 169 -6.11 -6.95 2.58
N HIS A 170 -7.04 -7.61 3.27
CA HIS A 170 -6.94 -9.03 3.57
C HIS A 170 -7.85 -9.83 2.63
N THR A 171 -7.29 -10.86 2.00
CA THR A 171 -8.01 -11.76 1.07
C THR A 171 -9.25 -12.42 1.68
N CYS A 172 -9.26 -12.68 2.99
CA CYS A 172 -10.42 -13.29 3.66
C CYS A 172 -11.69 -12.42 3.68
N ALA A 173 -11.56 -11.11 3.46
CA ALA A 173 -12.68 -10.17 3.43
C ALA A 173 -13.24 -9.95 2.02
N VAL A 174 -12.70 -10.63 1.00
CA VAL A 174 -13.09 -10.48 -0.41
C VAL A 174 -14.19 -11.47 -0.76
N THR A 175 -15.33 -10.97 -1.26
CA THR A 175 -16.50 -11.80 -1.61
C THR A 175 -16.82 -11.83 -3.10
N ASP A 176 -16.70 -10.71 -3.81
CA ASP A 176 -17.28 -10.53 -5.14
C ASP A 176 -16.26 -10.64 -6.30
N TYR A 177 -15.10 -11.26 -6.04
CA TYR A 177 -13.96 -11.35 -6.97
C TYR A 177 -13.50 -10.01 -7.57
N THR A 178 -14.02 -8.88 -7.08
CA THR A 178 -13.64 -7.53 -7.45
C THR A 178 -13.58 -6.70 -6.18
N LEU A 179 -12.53 -5.90 -6.02
CA LEU A 179 -12.46 -4.86 -5.00
C LEU A 179 -12.29 -3.52 -5.71
N SER A 180 -13.04 -2.51 -5.29
CA SER A 180 -12.91 -1.14 -5.78
C SER A 180 -12.60 -0.23 -4.60
N PHE A 181 -11.55 0.57 -4.73
CA PHE A 181 -11.14 1.56 -3.74
C PHE A 181 -11.18 2.93 -4.37
N THR A 182 -12.07 3.78 -3.89
CA THR A 182 -12.10 5.20 -4.28
C THR A 182 -10.83 5.90 -3.78
N ARG A 183 -10.54 7.09 -4.32
CA ARG A 183 -9.44 7.93 -3.82
C ARG A 183 -9.40 8.06 -2.28
N GLN A 184 -10.57 8.19 -1.63
CA GLN A 184 -10.66 8.36 -0.16
C GLN A 184 -10.30 7.08 0.62
N GLU A 185 -10.21 5.94 -0.07
CA GLU A 185 -9.88 4.65 0.50
C GLU A 185 -8.43 4.24 0.19
N LEU A 186 -7.68 5.06 -0.54
CA LEU A 186 -6.29 4.82 -0.90
C LEU A 186 -5.36 5.63 0.01
N ASP A 187 -4.38 4.95 0.61
CA ASP A 187 -3.34 5.61 1.40
C ASP A 187 -2.50 6.52 0.49
N SER A 188 -2.07 7.66 1.04
CA SER A 188 -1.42 8.78 0.33
C SER A 188 -2.31 9.51 -0.69
N ALA A 189 -3.05 8.80 -1.55
CA ALA A 189 -3.92 9.41 -2.54
C ALA A 189 -5.15 10.10 -1.94
N CYS A 190 -5.61 9.70 -0.74
CA CYS A 190 -6.74 10.35 -0.06
C CYS A 190 -6.49 11.87 0.15
N SER A 191 -5.24 12.27 0.40
CA SER A 191 -4.83 13.67 0.62
C SER A 191 -4.09 14.30 -0.58
N ASP A 192 -3.65 13.51 -1.57
CA ASP A 192 -2.94 14.03 -2.74
C ASP A 192 -3.88 14.43 -3.89
N VAL A 193 -3.85 15.70 -4.28
CA VAL A 193 -4.68 16.26 -5.38
C VAL A 193 -4.23 15.84 -6.77
N ARG A 194 -3.01 15.30 -6.91
CA ARG A 194 -2.50 14.74 -8.18
C ARG A 194 -3.18 13.44 -8.55
N PHE A 195 -3.83 12.76 -7.60
CA PHE A 195 -4.74 11.67 -7.88
C PHE A 195 -6.17 12.20 -8.13
N PRO A 196 -6.83 11.81 -9.23
CA PRO A 196 -8.15 12.35 -9.60
C PRO A 196 -9.21 12.17 -8.50
N LEU A 197 -10.11 13.14 -8.35
CA LEU A 197 -11.17 13.13 -7.34
C LEU A 197 -12.18 11.98 -7.55
N ASP A 198 -12.49 11.70 -8.81
CA ASP A 198 -13.31 10.58 -9.28
C ASP A 198 -12.46 9.31 -9.57
N GLY A 199 -11.17 9.35 -9.24
CA GLY A 199 -10.27 8.23 -9.41
C GLY A 199 -10.55 7.09 -8.43
N ALA A 200 -10.27 5.87 -8.88
CA ALA A 200 -10.39 4.66 -8.10
C ALA A 200 -9.41 3.59 -8.58
N VAL A 201 -9.21 2.56 -7.76
CA VAL A 201 -8.40 1.38 -8.09
C VAL A 201 -9.28 0.15 -7.96
N GLU A 202 -9.38 -0.61 -9.04
CA GLU A 202 -10.14 -1.85 -9.11
C GLU A 202 -9.21 -3.05 -9.23
N LEU A 203 -9.37 -4.02 -8.35
CA LEU A 203 -8.65 -5.29 -8.35
C LEU A 203 -9.59 -6.38 -8.82
N HIS A 204 -9.22 -7.10 -9.87
CA HIS A 204 -10.03 -8.18 -10.43
C HIS A 204 -9.40 -9.54 -10.16
N PHE A 205 -10.13 -10.39 -9.45
CA PHE A 205 -9.73 -11.73 -9.09
C PHE A 205 -10.48 -12.78 -9.92
N SER A 206 -9.91 -13.99 -9.99
CA SER A 206 -10.63 -15.19 -10.42
C SER A 206 -10.68 -16.22 -9.30
N GLY A 207 -11.79 -16.97 -9.24
CA GLY A 207 -12.03 -17.99 -8.22
C GLY A 207 -11.65 -19.41 -8.63
N ARG A 208 -11.14 -19.60 -9.85
CA ARG A 208 -10.76 -20.91 -10.37
C ARG A 208 -9.39 -20.84 -11.01
N ALA A 209 -8.59 -21.90 -10.82
CA ALA A 209 -7.29 -22.03 -11.48
C ALA A 209 -7.42 -22.19 -13.01
N ASP A 210 -8.58 -22.62 -13.54
CA ASP A 210 -8.87 -22.56 -14.97
C ASP A 210 -9.48 -21.18 -15.30
N GLY A 211 -8.68 -20.29 -15.88
CA GLY A 211 -9.08 -18.94 -16.32
C GLY A 211 -10.14 -18.89 -17.43
N SER A 212 -11.15 -19.75 -17.38
CA SER A 212 -12.27 -19.78 -18.30
C SER A 212 -13.34 -18.78 -17.85
N ARG A 213 -13.50 -17.72 -18.65
CA ARG A 213 -14.66 -16.80 -18.74
C ARG A 213 -14.72 -15.55 -17.85
N LEU A 214 -13.59 -14.99 -17.45
CA LEU A 214 -13.56 -13.53 -17.35
C LEU A 214 -13.04 -13.05 -18.70
N ASN A 215 -13.92 -12.51 -19.54
CA ASN A 215 -13.47 -11.76 -20.71
C ASN A 215 -12.46 -10.74 -20.19
N PRO A 216 -11.21 -10.71 -20.70
CA PRO A 216 -10.34 -9.58 -20.39
C PRO A 216 -11.15 -8.30 -20.65
N PRO A 217 -11.04 -7.27 -19.79
CA PRO A 217 -11.69 -6.00 -20.04
C PRO A 217 -11.46 -5.62 -21.50
N ALA A 218 -12.49 -5.11 -22.18
CA ALA A 218 -12.34 -4.63 -23.55
C ALA A 218 -11.06 -3.78 -23.60
N PRO A 219 -10.16 -4.00 -24.59
CA PRO A 219 -8.86 -3.35 -24.60
C PRO A 219 -9.10 -1.85 -24.49
N THR A 220 -8.79 -1.31 -23.31
CA THR A 220 -8.61 0.12 -23.14
C THR A 220 -7.57 0.55 -24.16
N PRO A 221 -7.62 1.79 -24.67
CA PRO A 221 -6.53 2.31 -25.50
C PRO A 221 -5.22 1.96 -24.82
N ALA A 222 -4.42 1.11 -25.46
CA ALA A 222 -3.29 0.48 -24.80
C ALA A 222 -2.29 1.59 -24.44
N VAL A 223 -2.18 1.87 -23.15
CA VAL A 223 -1.19 2.80 -22.62
C VAL A 223 0.19 2.19 -22.90
N PRO A 224 1.16 2.95 -23.45
CA PRO A 224 2.50 2.43 -23.71
C PRO A 224 3.11 1.82 -22.45
N VAL A 225 3.66 0.60 -22.58
CA VAL A 225 4.30 -0.13 -21.48
C VAL A 225 5.76 -0.38 -21.81
N ASP A 226 6.64 0.03 -20.90
CA ASP A 226 8.06 -0.26 -20.93
C ASP A 226 8.35 -1.45 -20.00
N LEU A 227 8.87 -2.53 -20.60
CA LEU A 227 9.27 -3.77 -19.93
C LEU A 227 10.79 -3.89 -19.78
N THR A 228 11.55 -2.85 -20.15
CA THR A 228 13.00 -2.87 -19.98
C THR A 228 13.36 -2.97 -18.51
N PRO A 229 14.35 -3.79 -18.13
CA PRO A 229 14.75 -3.92 -16.74
C PRO A 229 15.23 -2.59 -16.17
N ASP A 230 14.55 -2.09 -15.14
CA ASP A 230 14.89 -0.82 -14.51
C ASP A 230 15.23 -1.01 -13.02
N PRO A 231 16.39 -0.55 -12.52
CA PRO A 231 16.79 -0.70 -11.12
C PRO A 231 15.76 -0.15 -10.12
N VAL A 232 15.07 0.94 -10.46
CA VAL A 232 14.12 1.63 -9.57
C VAL A 232 12.88 0.77 -9.28
N THR A 233 12.49 -0.06 -10.24
CA THR A 233 11.36 -1.00 -10.07
C THR A 233 11.72 -2.14 -9.11
N ARG A 234 13.01 -2.53 -9.08
CA ARG A 234 13.52 -3.61 -8.23
C ARG A 234 13.63 -3.22 -6.76
N TRP A 235 13.93 -1.96 -6.46
CA TRP A 235 14.06 -1.50 -5.07
C TRP A 235 12.87 -1.91 -4.21
N ASP A 236 13.15 -2.58 -3.11
CA ASP A 236 12.14 -2.90 -2.12
C ASP A 236 12.18 -1.92 -0.94
N SER A 237 11.01 -1.43 -0.55
CA SER A 237 10.86 -0.54 0.59
C SER A 237 11.02 -1.25 1.94
N TYR A 238 11.03 -2.58 1.96
CA TYR A 238 10.94 -3.38 3.18
C TYR A 238 12.17 -4.26 3.49
N GLU A 239 13.20 -4.24 2.63
CA GLU A 239 14.46 -4.99 2.82
C GLU A 239 15.22 -4.65 4.12
N HIS A 240 14.88 -3.53 4.79
CA HIS A 240 15.62 -3.00 5.94
C HIS A 240 14.87 -3.13 7.27
N LEU A 241 13.69 -3.77 7.31
CA LEU A 241 12.91 -3.92 8.55
C LEU A 241 13.48 -4.97 9.51
N ASP A 242 14.40 -5.81 9.05
CA ASP A 242 15.08 -6.81 9.88
C ASP A 242 16.13 -6.20 10.83
N HIS A 243 16.34 -4.88 10.78
CA HIS A 243 17.14 -4.17 11.75
C HIS A 243 16.25 -3.73 12.91
N PRO A 244 16.36 -4.33 14.11
CA PRO A 244 15.71 -3.78 15.28
C PRO A 244 16.20 -2.34 15.46
N PRO A 245 15.30 -1.38 15.77
CA PRO A 245 15.71 -0.03 16.06
C PRO A 245 16.78 -0.08 17.17
N PRO A 246 17.83 0.75 17.12
CA PRO A 246 18.79 0.82 18.21
C PRO A 246 18.00 1.08 19.48
N LEU A 247 18.18 0.20 20.48
CA LEU A 247 17.59 0.37 21.80
C LEU A 247 17.88 1.81 22.24
N SER A 248 16.82 2.57 22.46
CA SER A 248 16.92 3.91 23.04
C SER A 248 17.72 3.81 24.33
N PRO A 249 18.68 4.73 24.58
CA PRO A 249 19.56 4.67 25.75
C PRO A 249 18.83 4.81 27.11
N ASP A 250 17.51 5.03 27.10
CA ASP A 250 16.69 5.23 28.31
C ASP A 250 15.96 3.97 28.80
N SER A 251 16.37 2.77 28.37
CA SER A 251 15.97 1.57 29.11
C SER A 251 16.76 1.52 30.43
N ASP A 252 16.17 2.12 31.47
CA ASP A 252 16.57 2.00 32.87
C ASP A 252 16.89 0.52 33.18
N LEU A 253 18.18 0.23 33.30
CA LEU A 253 18.66 -0.98 33.95
C LEU A 253 18.43 -0.78 35.44
N THR A 254 17.30 -1.25 35.95
CA THR A 254 17.22 -1.58 37.37
C THR A 254 18.13 -2.79 37.59
N GLU A 255 19.38 -2.52 37.92
CA GLU A 255 20.28 -3.52 38.50
C GLU A 255 19.65 -4.03 39.79
N ASP A 256 19.18 -5.28 39.77
CA ASP A 256 18.83 -6.05 40.96
C ASP A 256 20.09 -6.27 41.79
N ASN A 257 20.36 -5.32 42.66
CA ASN A 257 21.40 -5.43 43.68
C ASN A 257 20.82 -6.20 44.87
N ASN A 258 20.86 -7.53 44.82
CA ASN A 258 20.62 -8.35 46.01
C ASN A 258 21.83 -9.23 46.32
N GLY A 259 22.85 -8.58 46.87
CA GLY A 259 23.95 -9.23 47.56
C GLY A 259 23.53 -9.69 48.96
N MET A 260 23.51 -11.00 49.15
CA MET A 260 24.17 -11.69 50.26
C MET A 260 23.67 -11.47 51.70
N LEU A 261 22.81 -12.39 52.16
CA LEU A 261 22.81 -12.99 53.50
C LEU A 261 22.75 -14.52 53.23
N GLY A 262 23.67 -15.38 53.64
CA GLY A 262 24.41 -15.39 54.89
C GLY A 262 24.03 -16.66 55.66
N ALA A 263 24.66 -17.78 55.30
CA ALA A 263 25.18 -18.82 56.19
C ALA A 263 24.24 -19.80 56.96
N ILE A 264 24.70 -21.08 56.94
CA ILE A 264 24.71 -22.08 58.03
C ILE A 264 23.62 -23.18 58.05
N PHE A 265 24.15 -24.42 57.97
CA PHE A 265 23.62 -25.80 58.06
C PHE A 265 22.86 -26.38 56.84
#